data_AF-B5RPC6-F1
#
_entry.id   AF-B5RPC6-F1
#
_cell.length_a   1.000
_cell.length_b   1.000
_cell.length_c   1.000
_cell.angle_alpha   90.00
_cell.angle_beta   90.00
_cell.angle_gamma   90.00
#
_symmetry.space_group_name_H-M   'P 1'
#
loop_
_entity.id
_entity.type
_entity.pdbx_description
1 polymer ?
#
loop_
_entity_poly.entity_id
_entity_poly.type
_entity_poly.pdbx_seq_one_letter_code
_entity_poly.pdbx_strand_id
1 'polypeptide(L)'
;MYKYLKHILIYNLILIYSCTDKVKEPTNTQQANDNKNFNTIINGFNKYIEKAREDLNKHEKDKRQLQNYDDYKIAIDKYDKFISWIEDNPDTKKELDTDFTEAYNCLEQRRAENASEKTLDEYIRDAIDCTNNPLSCKDTRKKYGTKNNQIFLFFTYNFHTLFHSKNTLKDILVKFKTLDISEVKDKF
;
A
#
# COMPACT_ATOMS: atom_id res chain seq x y z
N MET A 1 19.40 -61.49 19.10
CA MET A 1 18.44 -60.56 18.45
C MET A 1 18.37 -59.15 19.08
N TYR A 2 18.97 -58.88 20.25
CA TYR A 2 18.91 -57.54 20.88
C TYR A 2 19.87 -56.48 20.29
N LYS A 3 20.95 -56.87 19.59
CA LYS A 3 21.93 -55.94 19.01
C LYS A 3 21.33 -55.07 17.89
N TYR A 4 20.42 -55.62 17.09
CA TYR A 4 19.79 -54.91 15.97
C TYR A 4 18.59 -54.07 16.42
N LEU A 5 17.95 -54.42 17.55
CA LEU A 5 16.82 -53.66 18.10
C LEU A 5 17.24 -52.24 18.51
N LYS A 6 18.44 -52.09 19.10
CA LYS A 6 19.01 -50.78 19.45
C LYS A 6 19.29 -49.92 18.22
N HIS A 7 19.78 -50.51 17.14
CA HIS A 7 20.06 -49.76 15.91
C HIS A 7 18.77 -49.32 15.20
N ILE A 8 17.74 -50.17 15.19
CA ILE A 8 16.42 -49.82 14.62
C ILE A 8 15.77 -48.68 15.42
N LEU A 9 15.83 -48.73 16.77
CA LEU A 9 15.29 -47.65 17.60
C LEU A 9 16.03 -46.31 17.40
N ILE A 10 17.35 -46.35 17.24
CA ILE A 10 18.16 -45.14 16.99
C ILE A 10 17.86 -44.56 15.60
N TYR A 11 17.73 -45.39 14.56
CA TYR A 11 17.37 -44.93 13.22
C TYR A 11 15.96 -44.33 13.15
N ASN A 12 14.99 -44.91 13.87
CA ASN A 12 13.63 -44.34 13.95
C ASN A 12 13.61 -43.00 14.69
N LEU A 13 14.40 -42.83 15.75
CA LEU A 13 14.56 -41.53 16.44
C LEU A 13 15.20 -40.47 15.53
N ILE A 14 16.20 -40.83 14.73
CA ILE A 14 16.84 -39.92 13.77
C ILE A 14 15.89 -39.53 12.62
N LEU A 15 15.08 -40.47 12.12
CA LEU A 15 14.07 -40.21 11.09
C LEU A 15 12.96 -39.26 11.58
N ILE A 16 12.48 -39.44 12.82
CA ILE A 16 11.50 -38.54 13.43
C ILE A 16 12.11 -37.13 13.63
N TYR A 17 13.39 -37.04 14.03
CA TYR A 17 14.11 -35.76 14.17
C TYR A 17 14.45 -35.08 12.83
N SER A 18 14.51 -35.83 11.73
CA SER A 18 14.68 -35.28 10.38
C SER A 18 13.37 -34.80 9.74
N CYS A 19 12.22 -35.30 10.23
CA CYS A 19 10.89 -34.89 9.79
C CYS A 19 10.25 -33.81 10.67
N THR A 20 10.88 -33.39 11.76
CA THR A 20 10.68 -32.03 12.25
C THR A 20 11.41 -31.09 11.30
N ASP A 21 10.83 -30.94 10.11
CA ASP A 21 10.99 -29.70 9.36
C ASP A 21 10.82 -28.60 10.39
N LYS A 22 11.89 -27.82 10.55
CA LYS A 22 11.78 -26.54 11.21
C LYS A 22 10.54 -25.91 10.59
N VAL A 23 9.48 -25.75 11.37
CA VAL A 23 8.48 -24.73 11.08
C VAL A 23 9.32 -23.48 11.03
N LYS A 24 9.79 -23.16 9.82
CA LYS A 24 10.47 -21.92 9.55
C LYS A 24 9.35 -20.95 9.84
N GLU A 25 9.41 -20.30 10.99
CA GLU A 25 8.73 -19.04 11.14
C GLU A 25 8.96 -18.27 9.85
N PRO A 26 7.91 -17.78 9.18
CA PRO A 26 8.09 -17.08 7.94
C PRO A 26 9.03 -15.92 8.23
N THR A 27 10.25 -16.03 7.72
CA THR A 27 11.24 -14.96 7.77
C THR A 27 10.58 -13.69 7.25
N ASN A 28 10.85 -12.53 7.86
CA ASN A 28 10.30 -11.22 7.46
C ASN A 28 10.35 -10.95 5.93
N THR A 29 11.28 -11.60 5.21
CA THR A 29 11.41 -11.53 3.74
C THR A 29 10.30 -12.28 2.97
N GLN A 30 9.77 -13.39 3.51
CA GLN A 30 8.65 -14.14 2.92
C GLN A 30 7.33 -13.38 3.11
N GLN A 31 7.10 -12.88 4.33
CA GLN A 31 5.92 -12.09 4.67
C GLN A 31 5.88 -10.73 3.95
N ALA A 32 7.05 -10.19 3.58
CA ALA A 32 7.18 -9.01 2.71
C ALA A 32 6.73 -9.26 1.26
N ASN A 33 6.80 -10.50 0.77
CA ASN A 33 6.32 -10.87 -0.56
C ASN A 33 4.82 -11.23 -0.55
N ASP A 34 4.32 -11.77 0.56
CA ASP A 34 2.93 -12.28 0.68
C ASP A 34 1.84 -11.19 0.70
N ASN A 35 2.20 -9.90 0.70
CA ASN A 35 1.26 -8.77 0.63
C ASN A 35 1.83 -7.61 -0.19
N LYS A 36 2.53 -7.92 -1.28
CA LYS A 36 3.25 -6.93 -2.09
C LYS A 36 2.34 -5.83 -2.63
N ASN A 37 1.19 -6.20 -3.21
CA ASN A 37 0.26 -5.25 -3.81
C ASN A 37 -0.33 -4.33 -2.74
N PHE A 38 -0.76 -4.94 -1.62
CA PHE A 38 -1.25 -4.20 -0.47
C PHE A 38 -0.21 -3.20 0.04
N ASN A 39 1.02 -3.65 0.29
CA ASN A 39 2.07 -2.81 0.84
C ASN A 39 2.39 -1.63 -0.08
N THR A 40 2.51 -1.86 -1.39
CA THR A 40 2.77 -0.77 -2.36
C THR A 40 1.64 0.25 -2.38
N ILE A 41 0.38 -0.18 -2.42
CA ILE A 41 -0.77 0.74 -2.45
C ILE A 41 -0.89 1.51 -1.13
N ILE A 42 -0.72 0.84 0.02
CA ILE A 42 -0.73 1.48 1.33
C ILE A 42 0.42 2.47 1.48
N ASN A 43 1.62 2.16 0.98
CA ASN A 43 2.74 3.11 0.97
C ASN A 43 2.39 4.39 0.20
N GLY A 44 1.68 4.27 -0.93
CA GLY A 44 1.15 5.43 -1.65
C GLY A 44 0.15 6.25 -0.84
N PHE A 45 -0.82 5.61 -0.18
CA PHE A 45 -1.75 6.31 0.71
C PHE A 45 -1.03 6.97 1.90
N ASN A 46 -0.10 6.27 2.56
CA ASN A 46 0.72 6.81 3.65
C ASN A 46 1.44 8.08 3.21
N LYS A 47 2.05 8.06 2.04
CA LYS A 47 2.74 9.23 1.48
C LYS A 47 1.79 10.39 1.20
N TYR A 48 0.60 10.12 0.67
CA TYR A 48 -0.43 11.15 0.50
C TYR A 48 -0.89 11.73 1.85
N ILE A 49 -1.09 10.89 2.87
CA ILE A 49 -1.50 11.31 4.22
C ILE A 49 -0.44 12.18 4.88
N GLU A 50 0.86 11.84 4.76
CA GLU A 50 1.96 12.68 5.24
C GLU A 50 1.83 14.10 4.68
N LYS A 51 1.59 14.21 3.38
CA LYS A 51 1.40 15.50 2.70
C LYS A 51 0.15 16.23 3.18
N ALA A 52 -0.96 15.51 3.37
CA ALA A 52 -2.19 16.08 3.91
C ALA A 52 -1.99 16.63 5.33
N ARG A 53 -1.24 15.92 6.19
CA ARG A 53 -0.85 16.38 7.53
C ARG A 53 0.03 17.62 7.48
N GLU A 54 0.98 17.69 6.54
CA GLU A 54 1.78 18.91 6.34
C GLU A 54 0.92 20.11 5.98
N ASP A 55 -0.07 19.93 5.10
CA ASP A 55 -0.96 21.01 4.68
C ASP A 55 -1.91 21.45 5.81
N LEU A 56 -2.40 20.53 6.65
CA LEU A 56 -3.10 20.87 7.90
C LEU A 56 -2.20 21.69 8.84
N ASN A 57 -0.96 21.25 9.05
CA ASN A 57 0.00 21.97 9.91
C ASN A 57 0.35 23.37 9.38
N LYS A 58 0.38 23.56 8.06
CA LYS A 58 0.56 24.89 7.44
C LYS A 58 -0.68 25.76 7.63
N HIS A 59 -1.88 25.16 7.59
CA HIS A 59 -3.13 25.84 7.87
C HIS A 59 -3.21 26.35 9.30
N GLU A 60 -2.94 25.50 10.28
CA GLU A 60 -2.94 25.86 11.70
C GLU A 60 -1.92 26.95 12.07
N LYS A 61 -0.89 27.13 11.24
CA LYS A 61 0.15 28.16 11.40
C LYS A 61 -0.10 29.41 10.56
N ASP A 62 -1.30 29.56 9.98
CA ASP A 62 -1.69 30.65 9.08
C ASP A 62 -0.77 30.81 7.85
N LYS A 63 -0.03 29.76 7.46
CA LYS A 63 0.88 29.78 6.30
C LYS A 63 0.18 29.42 4.99
N ARG A 64 -1.02 28.82 5.06
CA ARG A 64 -1.81 28.41 3.89
C ARG A 64 -3.28 28.21 4.28
N GLN A 65 -4.23 28.79 3.56
CA GLN A 65 -5.65 28.47 3.80
C GLN A 65 -6.03 27.14 3.12
N LEU A 66 -6.72 26.27 3.87
CA LEU A 66 -7.26 25.00 3.40
C LEU A 66 -8.78 25.05 3.55
N GLN A 67 -9.51 25.12 2.42
CA GLN A 67 -10.96 25.33 2.43
C GLN A 67 -11.77 24.21 3.12
N ASN A 68 -11.23 23.00 3.19
CA ASN A 68 -11.90 21.82 3.77
C ASN A 68 -11.14 21.24 4.97
N TYR A 69 -10.59 22.10 5.84
CA TYR A 69 -9.73 21.70 6.96
C TYR A 69 -10.33 20.59 7.83
N ASP A 70 -11.58 20.75 8.27
CA ASP A 70 -12.24 19.78 9.16
C ASP A 70 -12.45 18.42 8.47
N ASP A 71 -12.81 18.43 7.18
CA ASP A 71 -12.99 17.20 6.41
C ASP A 71 -11.67 16.43 6.26
N TYR A 72 -10.56 17.13 6.01
CA TYR A 72 -9.23 16.52 5.95
C TYR A 72 -8.83 15.92 7.30
N LYS A 73 -9.10 16.62 8.41
CA LYS A 73 -8.81 16.12 9.75
C LYS A 73 -9.59 14.84 10.08
N ILE A 74 -10.88 14.82 9.75
CA ILE A 74 -11.73 13.63 9.92
C ILE A 74 -11.25 12.47 9.04
N ALA A 75 -10.90 12.75 7.78
CA ALA A 75 -10.46 11.72 6.85
C ALA A 75 -9.12 11.08 7.29
N ILE A 76 -8.17 11.86 7.79
CA ILE A 76 -6.90 11.35 8.32
C ILE A 76 -7.12 10.49 9.58
N ASP A 77 -7.95 10.93 10.53
CA ASP A 77 -8.29 10.13 11.72
C ASP A 77 -8.96 8.80 11.35
N LYS A 78 -9.86 8.80 10.35
CA LYS A 78 -10.46 7.57 9.83
C LYS A 78 -9.43 6.67 9.15
N TYR A 79 -8.50 7.23 8.38
CA TYR A 79 -7.41 6.47 7.77
C TYR A 79 -6.58 5.76 8.84
N ASP A 80 -6.15 6.49 9.87
CA ASP A 80 -5.32 5.93 10.94
C ASP A 80 -6.02 4.79 11.69
N LYS A 81 -7.31 4.96 12.00
CA LYS A 81 -8.13 3.91 12.61
C LYS A 81 -8.29 2.70 11.71
N PHE A 82 -8.48 2.91 10.41
CA PHE A 82 -8.64 1.84 9.43
C PHE A 82 -7.34 1.05 9.24
N ILE A 83 -6.19 1.72 9.10
CA ILE A 83 -4.90 1.05 9.00
C ILE A 83 -4.56 0.28 10.28
N SER A 84 -4.78 0.87 11.45
CA SER A 84 -4.62 0.16 12.73
C SER A 84 -5.47 -1.11 12.78
N TRP A 85 -6.73 -1.02 12.34
CA TRP A 85 -7.61 -2.18 12.28
C TRP A 85 -7.12 -3.23 11.26
N ILE A 86 -6.65 -2.84 10.08
CA ILE A 86 -6.12 -3.81 9.10
C ILE A 86 -4.90 -4.55 9.64
N GLU A 87 -3.98 -3.88 10.33
CA GLU A 87 -2.78 -4.54 10.88
C GLU A 87 -3.14 -5.62 11.92
N ASP A 88 -4.26 -5.44 12.65
CA ASP A 88 -4.80 -6.45 13.56
C ASP A 88 -5.62 -7.57 12.85
N ASN A 89 -5.85 -7.45 11.53
CA ASN A 89 -6.67 -8.37 10.73
C ASN A 89 -5.91 -8.91 9.50
N PRO A 90 -4.94 -9.84 9.70
CA PRO A 90 -4.03 -10.30 8.65
C PRO A 90 -4.72 -11.04 7.48
N ASP A 91 -5.86 -11.69 7.72
CA ASP A 91 -6.62 -12.33 6.64
C ASP A 91 -7.27 -11.29 5.73
N THR A 92 -7.79 -10.19 6.29
CA THR A 92 -8.28 -9.06 5.50
C THR A 92 -7.15 -8.39 4.70
N LYS A 93 -5.95 -8.31 5.26
CA LYS A 93 -4.77 -7.81 4.53
C LYS A 93 -4.45 -8.64 3.29
N LYS A 94 -4.51 -9.98 3.38
CA LYS A 94 -4.34 -10.89 2.23
C LYS A 94 -5.44 -10.76 1.19
N GLU A 95 -6.70 -10.61 1.63
CA GLU A 95 -7.81 -10.35 0.71
C GLU A 95 -7.57 -9.05 -0.08
N LEU A 96 -7.21 -7.98 0.61
CA LEU A 96 -6.91 -6.69 -0.02
C LEU A 96 -5.71 -6.76 -0.97
N ASP A 97 -4.68 -7.55 -0.65
CA ASP A 97 -3.56 -7.77 -1.57
C ASP A 97 -4.02 -8.36 -2.91
N THR A 98 -4.95 -9.32 -2.85
CA THR A 98 -5.56 -9.91 -4.04
C THR A 98 -6.41 -8.86 -4.78
N ASP A 99 -7.28 -8.15 -4.07
CA ASP A 99 -8.15 -7.12 -4.64
C ASP A 99 -7.35 -5.98 -5.30
N PHE A 100 -6.15 -5.68 -4.81
CA PHE A 100 -5.30 -4.60 -5.32
C PHE A 100 -4.46 -4.95 -6.53
N THR A 101 -4.52 -6.21 -7.00
CA THR A 101 -3.71 -6.69 -8.12
C THR A 101 -3.87 -5.82 -9.38
N GLU A 102 -5.10 -5.40 -9.73
CA GLU A 102 -5.31 -4.59 -10.94
C GLU A 102 -4.72 -3.18 -10.79
N ALA A 103 -4.97 -2.51 -9.67
CA ALA A 103 -4.41 -1.18 -9.40
C ALA A 103 -2.87 -1.22 -9.39
N TYR A 104 -2.29 -2.23 -8.74
CA TYR A 104 -0.86 -2.48 -8.71
C TYR A 104 -0.31 -2.63 -10.14
N ASN A 105 -0.92 -3.48 -10.95
CA ASN A 105 -0.46 -3.74 -12.32
C ASN A 105 -0.53 -2.49 -13.20
N CYS A 106 -1.58 -1.67 -13.07
CA CYS A 106 -1.68 -0.39 -13.79
C CYS A 106 -0.55 0.58 -13.41
N LEU A 107 -0.24 0.69 -12.11
CA LEU A 107 0.84 1.55 -11.63
C LEU A 107 2.22 1.02 -12.06
N GLU A 108 2.43 -0.29 -12.01
CA GLU A 108 3.68 -0.93 -12.45
C GLU A 108 3.92 -0.78 -13.95
N GLN A 109 2.87 -0.92 -14.76
CA GLN A 109 2.96 -0.68 -16.21
C GLN A 109 3.41 0.77 -16.47
N ARG A 110 2.80 1.75 -15.81
CA ARG A 110 3.19 3.17 -15.97
C ARG A 110 4.62 3.43 -15.56
N ARG A 111 5.05 2.85 -14.44
CA ARG A 111 6.44 2.93 -13.99
C ARG A 111 7.37 2.36 -15.04
N ALA A 112 7.09 1.17 -15.57
CA ALA A 112 7.92 0.53 -16.57
C ALA A 112 8.05 1.36 -17.85
N GLU A 113 6.98 2.03 -18.28
CA GLU A 113 6.98 2.88 -19.49
C GLU A 113 7.70 4.22 -19.29
N ASN A 114 7.63 4.83 -18.10
CA ASN A 114 8.01 6.23 -17.89
C ASN A 114 9.18 6.45 -16.92
N ALA A 115 9.54 5.42 -16.15
CA ALA A 115 10.55 5.47 -15.11
C ALA A 115 11.10 4.07 -14.79
N SER A 116 11.49 3.31 -15.83
CA SER A 116 11.96 1.93 -15.68
C SER A 116 13.16 1.80 -14.75
N GLU A 117 13.93 2.88 -14.59
CA GLU A 117 15.08 3.01 -13.69
C GLU A 117 14.70 3.04 -12.20
N LYS A 118 13.43 3.31 -11.86
CA LYS A 118 12.94 3.45 -10.49
C LYS A 118 12.20 2.22 -10.01
N THR A 119 12.18 2.02 -8.70
CA THR A 119 11.20 1.10 -8.09
C THR A 119 9.78 1.71 -8.15
N LEU A 120 8.76 0.87 -8.02
CA LEU A 120 7.37 1.34 -8.04
C LEU A 120 7.06 2.29 -6.88
N ASP A 121 7.54 1.97 -5.69
CA ASP A 121 7.36 2.81 -4.50
C ASP A 121 8.02 4.19 -4.68
N GLU A 122 9.22 4.25 -5.25
CA GLU A 122 9.88 5.53 -5.59
C GLU A 122 9.08 6.32 -6.63
N TYR A 123 8.59 5.65 -7.67
CA TYR A 123 7.80 6.28 -8.72
C TYR A 123 6.49 6.88 -8.19
N ILE A 124 5.77 6.15 -7.33
CA ILE A 124 4.56 6.65 -6.66
C ILE A 124 4.89 7.81 -5.72
N ARG A 125 5.92 7.68 -4.88
CA ARG A 125 6.33 8.73 -3.94
C ARG A 125 6.67 10.02 -4.66
N ASP A 126 7.48 9.91 -5.71
CA ASP A 126 7.89 11.07 -6.51
C ASP A 126 6.68 11.71 -7.18
N ALA A 127 5.71 10.93 -7.68
CA ALA A 127 4.47 11.47 -8.20
C ALA A 127 3.68 12.25 -7.12
N ILE A 128 3.60 11.76 -5.89
CA ILE A 128 2.87 12.45 -4.81
C ILE A 128 3.60 13.74 -4.36
N ASP A 129 4.93 13.72 -4.29
CA ASP A 129 5.72 14.91 -3.91
C ASP A 129 5.59 16.04 -4.93
N CYS A 130 5.51 15.65 -6.20
CA CYS A 130 5.49 16.52 -7.36
C CYS A 130 4.39 17.59 -7.39
N THR A 131 3.27 17.40 -6.68
CA THR A 131 2.16 18.36 -6.65
C THR A 131 2.42 19.64 -5.87
N ASN A 132 3.43 19.68 -4.98
CA ASN A 132 3.74 20.87 -4.18
C ASN A 132 4.75 21.83 -4.83
N ASN A 133 5.35 21.45 -5.97
CA ASN A 133 6.34 22.27 -6.62
C ASN A 133 6.35 22.05 -8.15
N PRO A 134 5.51 22.79 -8.90
CA PRO A 134 5.48 22.70 -10.36
C PRO A 134 6.83 23.07 -11.01
N LEU A 135 7.73 23.76 -10.29
CA LEU A 135 9.07 24.10 -10.78
C LEU A 135 10.07 22.92 -10.68
N SER A 136 9.93 22.03 -9.68
CA SER A 136 10.81 20.85 -9.55
C SER A 136 10.36 19.68 -10.41
N CYS A 137 9.10 19.68 -10.82
CA CYS A 137 8.55 18.68 -11.72
C CYS A 137 8.37 19.22 -13.13
N LYS A 138 9.49 19.39 -13.83
CA LYS A 138 9.45 19.61 -15.27
C LYS A 138 8.81 18.38 -15.92
N ASP A 139 7.67 18.59 -16.58
CA ASP A 139 6.96 17.61 -17.42
C ASP A 139 6.23 16.45 -16.68
N THR A 140 5.45 16.78 -15.63
CA THR A 140 4.48 15.83 -14.99
C THR A 140 3.58 15.11 -15.99
N ARG A 141 3.25 15.81 -17.09
CA ARG A 141 2.43 15.35 -18.23
C ARG A 141 3.08 14.28 -19.10
N LYS A 142 4.37 14.02 -18.91
CA LYS A 142 5.06 12.92 -19.58
C LYS A 142 5.45 11.82 -18.61
N LYS A 143 5.67 12.14 -17.32
CA LYS A 143 6.19 11.16 -16.37
C LYS A 143 5.12 10.48 -15.51
N TYR A 144 4.05 11.17 -15.13
CA TYR A 144 3.07 10.66 -14.13
C TYR A 144 1.60 10.72 -14.56
N GLY A 145 1.32 11.16 -15.78
CA GLY A 145 -0.01 11.17 -16.40
C GLY A 145 0.01 11.95 -17.71
N THR A 146 -0.99 11.82 -18.57
CA THR A 146 -1.00 12.47 -19.91
C THR A 146 -1.36 13.96 -19.87
N LYS A 147 -2.31 14.32 -19.00
CA LYS A 147 -2.81 15.70 -18.84
C LYS A 147 -2.49 16.30 -17.47
N ASN A 148 -2.58 15.47 -16.44
CA ASN A 148 -2.34 15.80 -15.04
C ASN A 148 -1.45 14.72 -14.44
N ASN A 149 -1.03 14.90 -13.19
CA ASN A 149 -0.42 13.83 -12.42
C ASN A 149 -1.50 12.81 -11.99
N GLN A 150 -1.79 11.85 -12.87
CA GLN A 150 -2.84 10.86 -12.70
C GLN A 150 -2.58 9.93 -11.51
N ILE A 151 -1.31 9.65 -11.20
CA ILE A 151 -0.96 8.85 -10.01
C ILE A 151 -1.35 9.60 -8.74
N PHE A 152 -1.06 10.90 -8.65
CA PHE A 152 -1.53 11.71 -7.52
C PHE A 152 -3.07 11.76 -7.45
N LEU A 153 -3.73 11.93 -8.59
CA LEU A 153 -5.20 11.95 -8.66
C LEU A 153 -5.81 10.63 -8.20
N PHE A 154 -5.23 9.49 -8.59
CA PHE A 154 -5.64 8.17 -8.12
C PHE A 154 -5.67 8.09 -6.59
N PHE A 155 -4.58 8.44 -5.92
CA PHE A 155 -4.54 8.41 -4.45
C PHE A 155 -5.48 9.44 -3.83
N THR A 156 -5.56 10.65 -4.39
CA THR A 156 -6.39 11.74 -3.86
C THR A 156 -7.88 11.43 -3.94
N TYR A 157 -8.37 10.98 -5.11
CA TYR A 157 -9.79 10.66 -5.31
C TYR A 157 -10.23 9.47 -4.49
N ASN A 158 -9.41 8.41 -4.46
CA ASN A 158 -9.70 7.27 -3.61
C ASN A 158 -9.72 7.70 -2.14
N PHE A 159 -8.72 8.46 -1.67
CA PHE A 159 -8.68 8.94 -0.28
C PHE A 159 -9.96 9.69 0.10
N HIS A 160 -10.37 10.68 -0.68
CA HIS A 160 -11.58 11.46 -0.39
C HIS A 160 -12.86 10.63 -0.44
N THR A 161 -12.94 9.65 -1.34
CA THR A 161 -14.10 8.78 -1.48
C THR A 161 -14.21 7.77 -0.35
N LEU A 162 -13.07 7.21 0.05
CA LEU A 162 -12.96 6.18 1.08
C LEU A 162 -13.16 6.77 2.48
N PHE A 163 -12.43 7.82 2.82
CA PHE A 163 -12.38 8.35 4.18
C PHE A 163 -13.31 9.55 4.38
N HIS A 164 -14.34 9.64 3.54
CA HIS A 164 -15.42 10.60 3.70
C HIS A 164 -16.08 10.47 5.09
N SER A 165 -16.48 11.59 5.69
CA SER A 165 -17.01 11.66 7.07
C SER A 165 -18.17 10.69 7.33
N LYS A 166 -19.02 10.49 6.32
CA LYS A 166 -20.20 9.60 6.35
C LYS A 166 -19.90 8.10 6.32
N ASN A 167 -18.69 7.67 5.92
CA ASN A 167 -18.38 6.25 5.78
C ASN A 167 -18.01 5.63 7.14
N THR A 168 -18.61 4.50 7.47
CA THR A 168 -18.19 3.65 8.60
C THR A 168 -16.94 2.83 8.24
N LEU A 169 -16.32 2.17 9.23
CA LEU A 169 -15.20 1.25 8.97
C LEU A 169 -15.57 0.15 7.96
N LYS A 170 -16.81 -0.36 8.04
CA LYS A 170 -17.33 -1.37 7.12
C LYS A 170 -17.51 -0.81 5.71
N ASP A 171 -18.02 0.42 5.59
CA ASP A 171 -18.16 1.07 4.28
C ASP A 171 -16.79 1.35 3.65
N ILE A 172 -15.82 1.77 4.46
CA ILE A 172 -14.43 1.96 4.03
C ILE A 172 -13.91 0.63 3.48
N LEU A 173 -13.98 -0.47 4.24
CA LEU A 173 -13.48 -1.78 3.78
C LEU A 173 -14.11 -2.20 2.45
N VAL A 174 -15.45 -2.13 2.33
CA VAL A 174 -16.16 -2.52 1.11
C VAL A 174 -15.69 -1.70 -0.09
N LYS A 175 -15.56 -0.37 0.07
CA LYS A 175 -15.07 0.50 -0.99
C LYS A 175 -13.58 0.29 -1.27
N PHE A 176 -12.80 -0.05 -0.24
CA PHE A 176 -11.36 -0.24 -0.37
C PHE A 176 -11.05 -1.41 -1.28
N LYS A 177 -11.82 -2.51 -1.17
CA LYS A 177 -11.73 -3.67 -2.08
C LYS A 177 -11.93 -3.32 -3.56
N THR A 178 -12.52 -2.16 -3.88
CA THR A 178 -12.80 -1.73 -5.25
C THR A 178 -12.28 -0.30 -5.47
N LEU A 179 -10.96 -0.13 -5.40
CA LEU A 179 -10.35 1.17 -5.71
C LEU A 179 -10.74 1.64 -7.11
N ASP A 180 -11.05 2.93 -7.23
CA ASP A 180 -11.29 3.55 -8.52
C ASP A 180 -9.95 3.72 -9.24
N ILE A 181 -9.72 2.87 -10.23
CA ILE A 181 -8.51 2.86 -11.05
C ILE A 181 -8.65 3.68 -12.34
N SER A 182 -9.75 4.41 -12.54
CA SER A 182 -10.00 5.17 -13.78
C SER A 182 -8.85 6.11 -14.15
N GLU A 183 -8.26 6.77 -13.17
CA GLU A 183 -7.10 7.66 -13.35
C GLU A 183 -5.84 6.92 -13.84
N VAL A 184 -5.68 5.64 -13.51
CA VAL A 184 -4.46 4.86 -13.83
C VAL A 184 -4.67 3.83 -14.94
N LYS A 185 -5.91 3.64 -15.39
CA LYS A 185 -6.31 2.61 -16.36
C LYS A 185 -6.26 3.08 -17.83
N ASP A 186 -6.20 4.38 -18.11
CA ASP A 186 -6.06 4.84 -19.50
C ASP A 186 -4.72 4.40 -20.10
N LYS A 187 -4.75 4.11 -21.41
CA LYS A 187 -3.52 3.90 -22.18
C LYS A 187 -2.86 5.26 -22.35
N PHE A 188 -1.64 5.35 -21.83
CA PHE A 188 -0.80 6.52 -21.97
C PHE A 188 -0.44 6.78 -23.44
#